data_AF-A0A7S1V8V5-F1
#
_entry.id   AF-A0A7S1V8V5-F1
#
_cell.length_a   1.000
_cell.length_b   1.000
_cell.length_c   1.000
_cell.angle_alpha   90.00
_cell.angle_beta   90.00
_cell.angle_gamma   90.00
#
_symmetry.space_group_name_H-M   'P 1'
#
loop_
_entity.id
_entity.type
_entity.pdbx_description
1 polymer ?
#
loop_
_entity_poly.entity_id
_entity_poly.type
_entity_poly.pdbx_seq_one_letter_code
_entity_poly.pdbx_strand_id
1 'polypeptide(L)'
;ERLVDPGYLYSEKVAIVQINPATKAKIKKICGSICKSERTLPPEDWEEFTSLCRGDVRHSIHSLQFRGSREPSSSTGKRDTRLSTFHALGKILYAKRQTDVPVSEPGERPPLQFDPEKVIQHSDLYLTGAVGFLSFHSPDFFTDIEELSRAMDSFSDASILLQQTPQSAQLTTTFPDRYVESIAGRAIADANLHPAPTKFRALSAPKSSEMRRRRRENTTTMMQLLQRLSLGSGQLQLDANIGATTTFMTDHVPYMRTILPHEVNHAM
;
A
#
# COMPACT_ATOMS: atom_id res chain seq x y z
N GLU A 1 10.28 7.96 -11.98
CA GLU A 1 11.41 7.04 -11.72
C GLU A 1 11.46 5.84 -12.68
N ARG A 2 10.36 5.13 -12.97
CA ARG A 2 10.38 3.95 -13.87
C ARG A 2 10.70 4.20 -15.35
N LEU A 3 10.87 5.44 -15.80
CA LEU A 3 10.96 5.81 -17.22
C LEU A 3 12.31 6.38 -17.64
N VAL A 4 13.24 6.60 -16.70
CA VAL A 4 14.54 7.21 -16.99
C VAL A 4 15.63 6.26 -16.51
N ASP A 5 16.59 5.98 -17.38
CA ASP A 5 17.75 5.16 -17.05
C ASP A 5 18.47 5.74 -15.82
N PRO A 6 18.74 4.93 -14.77
CA PRO A 6 19.41 5.39 -13.56
C PRO A 6 20.79 6.01 -13.80
N GLY A 7 21.56 5.50 -14.76
CA GLY A 7 22.87 6.04 -15.12
C GLY A 7 22.80 7.45 -15.70
N TYR A 8 21.71 7.75 -16.43
CA TYR A 8 21.43 9.11 -16.89
C TYR A 8 20.93 10.00 -15.75
N LEU A 9 20.00 9.50 -14.93
CA LEU A 9 19.35 10.23 -13.84
C LEU A 9 20.35 10.72 -12.78
N TYR A 10 21.40 9.96 -12.51
CA TYR A 10 22.45 10.29 -11.54
C TYR A 10 23.76 10.76 -12.18
N SER A 11 23.72 11.18 -13.44
CA SER A 11 24.89 11.79 -14.07
C SER A 11 25.13 13.22 -13.56
N GLU A 12 26.36 13.71 -13.64
CA GLU A 12 26.73 15.08 -13.23
C GLU A 12 26.01 16.17 -14.03
N LYS A 13 25.40 15.79 -15.16
CA LYS A 13 24.65 16.71 -16.04
C LYS A 13 23.20 16.90 -15.61
N VAL A 14 22.74 16.19 -14.58
CA VAL A 14 21.35 16.22 -14.10
C VAL A 14 21.28 16.83 -12.70
N ALA A 15 20.51 17.91 -12.58
CA ALA A 15 20.16 18.49 -11.28
C ALA A 15 18.86 17.84 -10.78
N ILE A 16 18.95 17.10 -9.67
CA ILE A 16 17.78 16.49 -9.03
C ILE A 16 17.14 17.50 -8.08
N VAL A 17 15.90 17.90 -8.38
CA VAL A 17 15.11 18.76 -7.49
C VAL A 17 14.08 17.92 -6.75
N GLN A 18 14.25 17.81 -5.44
CA GLN A 18 13.34 17.05 -4.60
C GLN A 18 12.10 17.88 -4.24
N ILE A 19 10.92 17.36 -4.59
CA ILE A 19 9.64 17.99 -4.26
C ILE A 19 9.07 17.29 -3.02
N ASN A 20 9.16 17.98 -1.88
CA ASN A 20 8.62 17.47 -0.63
C ASN A 20 7.09 17.61 -0.57
N PRO A 21 6.38 16.68 0.12
CA PRO A 21 4.95 16.80 0.34
C PRO A 21 4.58 18.12 1.03
N ALA A 22 3.40 18.67 0.70
CA ALA A 22 2.95 19.91 1.33
C ALA A 22 2.66 19.68 2.83
N THR A 23 3.08 20.62 3.67
CA THR A 23 2.77 20.56 5.11
C THR A 23 1.27 20.75 5.34
N LYS A 24 0.75 20.22 6.47
CA LYS A 24 -0.67 20.40 6.85
C LYS A 24 -1.07 21.87 6.87
N ALA A 25 -0.21 22.75 7.39
CA ALA A 25 -0.43 24.20 7.40
C ALA A 25 -0.55 24.79 5.99
N LYS A 26 0.27 24.32 5.05
CA LYS A 26 0.24 24.79 3.65
C LYS A 26 -1.01 24.31 2.92
N ILE A 27 -1.43 23.05 3.13
CA ILE A 27 -2.70 22.54 2.62
C ILE A 27 -3.87 23.36 3.18
N LYS A 28 -3.93 23.58 4.50
CA LYS A 28 -4.98 24.38 5.14
C LYS A 28 -5.06 25.79 4.58
N LYS A 29 -3.91 26.44 4.33
CA LYS A 29 -3.85 27.78 3.72
C LYS A 29 -4.41 27.79 2.29
N ILE A 30 -3.96 26.86 1.44
CA ILE A 30 -4.41 26.77 0.03
C ILE A 30 -5.90 26.48 -0.02
N CYS A 31 -6.35 25.41 0.64
CA CYS A 31 -7.73 24.99 0.70
C CYS A 31 -8.64 26.07 1.30
N GLY A 32 -8.20 26.76 2.37
CA GLY A 32 -8.96 27.87 2.96
C GLY A 32 -9.08 29.07 2.02
N SER A 33 -8.06 29.37 1.22
CA SER A 33 -8.12 30.40 0.19
C SER A 33 -9.10 30.05 -0.93
N ILE A 34 -9.13 28.78 -1.34
CA ILE A 34 -10.09 28.27 -2.33
C ILE A 34 -11.52 28.37 -1.78
N CYS A 35 -11.77 27.93 -0.54
CA CYS A 35 -13.11 28.01 0.05
C CYS A 35 -13.65 29.46 0.10
N LYS A 36 -12.78 30.43 0.42
CA LYS A 36 -13.14 31.86 0.43
C LYS A 36 -13.47 32.41 -0.96
N SER A 37 -12.70 32.02 -1.97
CA SER A 37 -12.88 32.52 -3.35
C SER A 37 -14.08 31.86 -4.05
N GLU A 38 -14.23 30.54 -3.88
CA GLU A 38 -15.31 29.74 -4.45
C GLU A 38 -16.61 29.80 -3.63
N ARG A 39 -16.62 30.51 -2.48
CA ARG A 39 -17.75 30.58 -1.52
C ARG A 39 -18.25 29.19 -1.09
N THR A 40 -17.35 28.22 -0.98
CA THR A 40 -17.64 26.86 -0.52
C THR A 40 -17.39 26.72 0.98
N LEU A 41 -18.10 25.79 1.62
CA LEU A 41 -17.93 25.52 3.05
C LEU A 41 -16.56 24.89 3.31
N PRO A 42 -15.78 25.41 4.29
CA PRO A 42 -14.54 24.77 4.69
C PRO A 42 -14.79 23.39 5.34
N PRO A 43 -13.79 22.50 5.35
CA PRO A 43 -13.85 21.26 6.13
C PRO A 43 -14.22 21.49 7.61
N GLU A 44 -15.15 20.69 8.13
CA GLU A 44 -15.51 20.65 9.56
C GLU A 44 -14.29 20.34 10.44
N ASP A 45 -13.52 19.32 10.06
CA ASP A 45 -12.27 18.94 10.71
C ASP A 45 -11.09 19.07 9.74
N TRP A 46 -10.22 20.05 10.01
CA TRP A 46 -9.00 20.29 9.22
C TRP A 46 -7.90 19.27 9.47
N GLU A 47 -7.86 18.68 10.67
CA GLU A 47 -6.80 17.74 11.05
C GLU A 47 -7.02 16.40 10.34
N GLU A 48 -8.26 15.90 10.37
CA GLU A 48 -8.66 14.72 9.61
C GLU A 48 -8.46 14.92 8.11
N PHE A 49 -8.95 16.05 7.57
CA PHE A 49 -8.86 16.37 6.15
C PHE A 49 -7.41 16.42 5.66
N THR A 50 -6.52 17.12 6.37
CA THR A 50 -5.11 17.22 5.98
C THR A 50 -4.36 15.89 6.14
N SER A 51 -4.72 15.08 7.13
CA SER A 51 -4.19 13.73 7.33
C SER A 51 -4.56 12.80 6.15
N LEU A 52 -5.80 12.87 5.67
CA LEU A 52 -6.27 12.09 4.51
C LEU A 52 -5.51 12.44 3.22
N CYS A 53 -5.13 13.71 3.06
CA CYS A 53 -4.44 14.21 1.88
C CYS A 53 -2.95 13.86 1.84
N ARG A 54 -2.33 13.52 2.97
CA ARG A 54 -0.92 13.09 3.06
C ARG A 54 0.07 14.01 2.31
N GLY A 55 -0.19 15.32 2.28
CA GLY A 55 0.65 16.29 1.60
C GLY A 55 0.43 16.43 0.09
N ASP A 56 -0.55 15.73 -0.49
CA ASP A 56 -0.96 15.87 -1.90
C ASP A 56 -1.97 17.00 -2.07
N VAL A 57 -1.52 18.09 -2.68
CA VAL A 57 -2.33 19.29 -2.94
C VAL A 57 -3.44 19.02 -3.96
N ARG A 58 -3.20 18.15 -4.95
CA ARG A 58 -4.22 17.80 -5.94
C ARG A 58 -5.34 17.00 -5.30
N HIS A 59 -4.97 16.01 -4.47
CA HIS A 59 -5.95 15.24 -3.69
C HIS A 59 -6.78 16.15 -2.78
N SER A 60 -6.18 17.14 -2.14
CA SER A 60 -6.92 18.08 -1.28
C SER A 60 -7.90 18.96 -2.08
N ILE A 61 -7.51 19.44 -3.26
CA ILE A 61 -8.40 20.26 -4.10
C ILE A 61 -9.56 19.43 -4.63
N HIS A 62 -9.30 18.24 -5.17
CA HIS A 62 -10.37 17.35 -5.65
C HIS A 62 -11.34 16.96 -4.54
N SER A 63 -10.82 16.69 -3.33
CA SER A 63 -11.64 16.38 -2.16
C SER A 63 -12.54 17.55 -1.76
N LEU A 64 -12.08 18.80 -1.87
CA LEU A 64 -12.91 19.99 -1.66
C LEU A 64 -13.98 20.15 -2.76
N GLN A 65 -13.59 19.98 -4.02
CA GLN A 65 -14.50 20.13 -5.15
C GLN A 65 -15.68 19.15 -5.05
N PHE A 66 -15.41 17.87 -4.75
CA PHE A 66 -16.46 16.88 -4.56
C PHE A 66 -17.42 17.21 -3.41
N ARG A 67 -16.95 17.94 -2.38
CA ARG A 67 -17.80 18.43 -1.29
C ARG A 67 -18.64 19.62 -1.72
N GLY A 68 -18.09 20.54 -2.51
CA GLY A 68 -18.79 21.73 -3.02
C GLY A 68 -19.83 21.43 -4.10
N SER A 69 -19.65 20.35 -4.87
CA SER A 69 -20.59 19.94 -5.94
C SER A 69 -21.85 19.21 -5.45
N ARG A 70 -22.00 18.94 -4.14
CA ARG A 70 -23.24 18.37 -3.60
C ARG A 70 -24.15 19.51 -3.13
N GLU A 71 -25.30 19.68 -3.79
CA GLU A 71 -26.42 20.47 -3.29
C GLU A 71 -26.82 20.04 -1.86
N PRO A 72 -27.37 20.95 -1.03
CA PRO A 72 -27.78 20.65 0.35
C PRO A 72 -29.10 19.86 0.38
N SER A 73 -29.16 18.72 -0.31
CA SER A 73 -30.24 17.75 -0.14
C SER A 73 -29.86 16.77 0.96
N SER A 74 -30.58 16.86 2.08
CA SER A 74 -30.97 15.77 2.99
C SER A 74 -29.93 14.66 3.28
N SER A 75 -29.55 14.56 4.56
CA SER A 75 -29.27 13.32 5.31
C SER A 75 -28.93 12.03 4.50
N THR A 76 -27.75 11.44 4.78
CA THR A 76 -27.22 10.11 4.36
C THR A 76 -26.09 10.07 3.32
N GLY A 77 -25.29 11.14 3.21
CA GLY A 77 -24.24 11.24 2.18
C GLY A 77 -22.80 10.88 2.57
N LYS A 78 -22.47 10.63 3.84
CA LYS A 78 -21.12 10.22 4.28
C LYS A 78 -20.89 8.72 4.00
N ARG A 79 -20.83 8.32 2.73
CA ARG A 79 -20.08 7.10 2.38
C ARG A 79 -18.73 7.58 1.92
N ASP A 80 -17.76 7.65 2.83
CA ASP A 80 -16.38 7.81 2.42
C ASP A 80 -16.06 6.67 1.47
N THR A 81 -15.61 6.95 0.26
CA THR A 81 -15.27 5.91 -0.72
C THR A 81 -14.28 4.91 -0.12
N ARG A 82 -13.34 5.39 0.72
CA ARG A 82 -12.45 4.55 1.53
C ARG A 82 -13.19 3.68 2.56
N LEU A 83 -14.21 4.22 3.23
CA LEU A 83 -15.07 3.45 4.13
C LEU A 83 -15.89 2.42 3.35
N SER A 84 -16.32 2.73 2.12
CA SER A 84 -16.98 1.77 1.23
C SER A 84 -16.04 0.61 0.88
N THR A 85 -14.78 0.89 0.52
CA THR A 85 -13.76 -0.14 0.28
C THR A 85 -13.45 -0.96 1.54
N PHE A 86 -13.21 -0.32 2.69
CA PHE A 86 -12.90 -1.00 3.94
C PHE A 86 -14.09 -1.81 4.45
N HIS A 87 -15.32 -1.33 4.23
CA HIS A 87 -16.53 -2.07 4.54
C HIS A 87 -16.71 -3.26 3.61
N ALA A 88 -16.49 -3.07 2.30
CA ALA A 88 -16.55 -4.14 1.30
C ALA A 88 -15.56 -5.25 1.63
N LEU A 89 -14.26 -4.93 1.73
CA LEU A 89 -13.23 -5.92 2.07
C LEU A 89 -13.36 -6.41 3.52
N GLY A 90 -13.91 -5.60 4.41
CA GLY A 90 -14.29 -6.03 5.76
C GLY A 90 -15.30 -7.17 5.76
N LYS A 91 -16.26 -7.19 4.82
CA LYS A 91 -17.18 -8.34 4.68
C LYS A 91 -16.42 -9.64 4.41
N ILE A 92 -15.38 -9.60 3.58
CA ILE A 92 -14.52 -10.76 3.30
C ILE A 92 -13.78 -11.19 4.57
N LEU A 93 -13.20 -10.25 5.32
CA LEU A 93 -12.48 -10.56 6.57
C LEU A 93 -13.39 -11.20 7.63
N TYR A 94 -14.63 -10.72 7.77
CA TYR A 94 -15.58 -11.29 8.73
C TYR A 94 -16.24 -12.58 8.24
N ALA A 95 -16.23 -12.85 6.93
CA ALA A 95 -16.72 -14.07 6.29
C ALA A 95 -18.08 -14.56 6.83
N LYS A 96 -19.03 -13.64 7.07
CA LYS A 96 -20.34 -13.99 7.66
C LYS A 96 -21.11 -14.97 6.76
N ARG A 97 -21.60 -16.05 7.37
CA ARG A 97 -22.36 -17.12 6.72
C ARG A 97 -23.85 -17.01 7.01
N GLN A 98 -24.67 -17.60 6.14
CA GLN A 98 -26.11 -17.65 6.30
C GLN A 98 -26.45 -18.66 7.41
N THR A 99 -27.12 -18.23 8.47
CA THR A 99 -27.48 -19.10 9.60
C THR A 99 -28.75 -19.91 9.36
N ASP A 100 -29.55 -19.48 8.38
CA ASP A 100 -30.92 -19.97 8.18
C ASP A 100 -30.97 -21.12 7.17
N VAL A 101 -29.84 -21.43 6.52
CA VAL A 101 -29.73 -22.51 5.55
C VAL A 101 -29.24 -23.77 6.26
N PRO A 102 -30.02 -24.85 6.29
CA PRO A 102 -29.59 -26.11 6.88
C PRO A 102 -28.40 -26.68 6.10
N VAL A 103 -27.39 -27.10 6.84
CA VAL A 103 -26.19 -27.76 6.28
C VAL A 103 -26.59 -29.14 5.76
N SER A 104 -26.23 -29.46 4.51
CA SER A 104 -26.62 -30.72 3.86
C SER A 104 -25.80 -31.90 4.37
N GLU A 105 -24.51 -31.71 4.66
CA GLU A 105 -23.63 -32.76 5.18
C GLU A 105 -22.92 -32.42 6.51
N PRO A 106 -22.61 -33.43 7.35
CA PRO A 106 -21.80 -33.23 8.55
C PRO A 106 -20.41 -32.68 8.21
N GLY A 107 -20.12 -31.45 8.67
CA GLY A 107 -18.84 -30.78 8.42
C GLY A 107 -18.86 -29.76 7.28
N GLU A 108 -19.95 -29.67 6.52
CA GLU A 108 -20.15 -28.56 5.60
C GLU A 108 -20.44 -27.26 6.36
N ARG A 109 -20.03 -26.13 5.77
CA ARG A 109 -20.31 -24.80 6.31
C ARG A 109 -21.41 -24.14 5.49
N PRO A 110 -22.35 -23.42 6.12
CA PRO A 110 -23.37 -22.70 5.38
C PRO A 110 -22.75 -21.70 4.38
N PRO A 111 -23.46 -21.37 3.29
CA PRO A 111 -22.97 -20.44 2.29
C PRO A 111 -22.72 -19.04 2.89
N LEU A 112 -21.84 -18.26 2.25
CA LEU A 112 -21.60 -16.87 2.63
C LEU A 112 -22.85 -16.01 2.39
N GLN A 113 -23.00 -14.95 3.17
CA GLN A 113 -24.08 -13.95 2.98
C GLN A 113 -23.86 -13.07 1.73
N PHE A 114 -22.71 -13.19 1.09
CA PHE A 114 -22.30 -12.39 -0.06
C PHE A 114 -21.44 -13.22 -1.00
N ASP A 115 -21.29 -12.74 -2.24
CA ASP A 115 -20.43 -13.28 -3.28
C ASP A 115 -19.02 -12.63 -3.15
N PRO A 116 -17.98 -13.37 -2.74
CA PRO A 116 -16.65 -12.80 -2.50
C PRO A 116 -16.03 -12.17 -3.74
N GLU A 117 -16.18 -12.80 -4.89
CA GLU A 117 -15.65 -12.32 -6.17
C GLU A 117 -16.26 -10.97 -6.53
N LYS A 118 -17.59 -10.84 -6.40
CA LYS A 118 -18.25 -9.55 -6.63
C LYS A 118 -17.79 -8.48 -5.64
N VAL A 119 -17.54 -8.83 -4.38
CA VAL A 119 -17.06 -7.85 -3.40
C VAL A 119 -15.68 -7.31 -3.77
N ILE A 120 -14.78 -8.15 -4.30
CA ILE A 120 -13.47 -7.71 -4.80
C ILE A 120 -13.62 -6.86 -6.05
N GLN A 121 -14.43 -7.29 -7.03
CA GLN A 121 -14.63 -6.58 -8.30
C GLN A 121 -15.23 -5.17 -8.14
N HIS A 122 -16.09 -5.00 -7.14
CA HIS A 122 -16.71 -3.70 -6.82
C HIS A 122 -15.89 -2.89 -5.81
N SER A 123 -14.72 -3.38 -5.39
CA SER A 123 -13.82 -2.61 -4.55
C SER A 123 -13.08 -1.56 -5.40
N ASP A 124 -12.89 -0.36 -4.86
CA ASP A 124 -12.16 0.71 -5.55
C ASP A 124 -10.63 0.47 -5.61
N LEU A 125 -10.15 -0.66 -5.09
CA LEU A 125 -8.74 -1.03 -5.11
C LEU A 125 -8.45 -1.90 -6.33
N TYR A 126 -7.29 -1.67 -6.93
CA TYR A 126 -6.70 -2.67 -7.83
C TYR A 126 -6.60 -4.02 -7.11
N LEU A 127 -6.69 -5.11 -7.86
CA LEU A 127 -6.66 -6.47 -7.32
C LEU A 127 -5.43 -6.73 -6.43
N THR A 128 -4.27 -6.23 -6.83
CA THR A 128 -3.04 -6.24 -6.02
C THR A 128 -3.20 -5.53 -4.66
N GLY A 129 -3.93 -4.42 -4.63
CA GLY A 129 -4.26 -3.68 -3.41
C GLY A 129 -5.28 -4.40 -2.54
N ALA A 130 -6.30 -5.03 -3.14
CA ALA A 130 -7.30 -5.82 -2.41
C ALA A 130 -6.66 -7.04 -1.74
N VAL A 131 -5.84 -7.82 -2.47
CA VAL A 131 -5.08 -8.96 -1.91
C VAL A 131 -4.15 -8.50 -0.80
N GLY A 132 -3.43 -7.39 -1.00
CA GLY A 132 -2.55 -6.82 0.01
C GLY A 132 -3.29 -6.29 1.25
N PHE A 133 -4.55 -5.87 1.10
CA PHE A 133 -5.40 -5.45 2.21
C PHE A 133 -5.88 -6.65 3.03
N LEU A 134 -6.40 -7.68 2.36
CA LEU A 134 -6.91 -8.88 3.02
C LEU A 134 -5.81 -9.61 3.78
N SER A 135 -4.65 -9.84 3.16
CA SER A 135 -3.50 -10.50 3.80
C SER A 135 -2.90 -9.69 4.95
N PHE A 136 -2.98 -8.36 4.92
CA PHE A 136 -2.47 -7.52 6.01
C PHE A 136 -3.36 -7.56 7.25
N HIS A 137 -4.69 -7.60 7.07
CA HIS A 137 -5.65 -7.59 8.17
C HIS A 137 -6.10 -8.99 8.61
N SER A 138 -5.86 -10.03 7.81
CA SER A 138 -6.30 -11.39 8.11
C SER A 138 -5.86 -11.90 9.48
N PRO A 139 -4.63 -11.69 9.99
CA PRO A 139 -4.19 -12.33 11.25
C PRO A 139 -5.08 -12.03 12.44
N ASP A 140 -5.70 -10.85 12.47
CA ASP A 140 -6.60 -10.44 13.55
C ASP A 140 -7.88 -11.31 13.62
N PHE A 141 -8.28 -11.95 12.54
CA PHE A 141 -9.55 -12.67 12.41
C PHE A 141 -9.44 -14.18 12.67
N PHE A 142 -8.24 -14.71 12.88
CA PHE A 142 -8.01 -16.13 13.16
C PHE A 142 -7.71 -16.33 14.65
N THR A 143 -8.12 -17.48 15.20
CA THR A 143 -7.60 -17.95 16.50
C THR A 143 -6.55 -19.04 16.35
N ASP A 144 -6.58 -19.77 15.25
CA ASP A 144 -5.70 -20.90 14.96
C ASP A 144 -4.63 -20.52 13.92
N ILE A 145 -3.36 -20.87 14.19
CA ILE A 145 -2.22 -20.52 13.34
C ILE A 145 -2.15 -21.35 12.05
N GLU A 146 -2.59 -22.60 12.09
CA GLU A 146 -2.60 -23.49 10.91
C GLU A 146 -3.68 -23.04 9.92
N GLU A 147 -4.82 -22.56 10.43
CA GLU A 147 -5.86 -21.92 9.62
C GLU A 147 -5.35 -20.62 8.99
N LEU A 148 -4.65 -19.78 9.75
CA LEU A 148 -4.03 -18.58 9.22
C LEU A 148 -3.00 -18.91 8.14
N SER A 149 -2.16 -19.95 8.36
CA SER A 149 -1.16 -20.39 7.38
C SER A 149 -1.81 -20.78 6.07
N ARG A 150 -2.87 -21.60 6.09
CA ARG A 150 -3.62 -21.98 4.88
C ARG A 150 -4.21 -20.78 4.12
N ALA A 151 -4.70 -19.78 4.84
CA ALA A 151 -5.17 -18.54 4.23
C ALA A 151 -4.01 -17.76 3.56
N MET A 152 -2.86 -17.72 4.22
CA MET A 152 -1.66 -17.05 3.71
C MET A 152 -1.04 -17.76 2.50
N ASP A 153 -1.13 -19.09 2.43
CA ASP A 153 -0.76 -19.87 1.25
C ASP A 153 -1.62 -19.46 0.06
N SER A 154 -2.94 -19.39 0.25
CA SER A 154 -3.88 -18.93 -0.78
C SER A 154 -3.59 -17.49 -1.22
N PHE A 155 -3.27 -16.58 -0.29
CA PHE A 155 -2.85 -15.22 -0.65
C PHE A 155 -1.51 -15.18 -1.39
N SER A 156 -0.61 -16.10 -1.09
CA SER A 156 0.68 -16.23 -1.77
C SER A 156 0.49 -16.71 -3.22
N ASP A 157 -0.34 -17.72 -3.43
CA ASP A 157 -0.73 -18.20 -4.76
C ASP A 157 -1.37 -17.08 -5.59
N ALA A 158 -2.35 -16.38 -5.01
CA ALA A 158 -2.97 -15.21 -5.63
C ALA A 158 -1.93 -14.13 -6.00
N SER A 159 -0.94 -13.90 -5.13
CA SER A 159 0.14 -12.92 -5.36
C SER A 159 1.13 -13.35 -6.44
N ILE A 160 1.37 -14.64 -6.63
CA ILE A 160 2.20 -15.18 -7.71
C ILE A 160 1.50 -14.97 -9.05
N LEU A 161 0.21 -15.30 -9.13
CA LEU A 161 -0.60 -15.10 -10.33
C LEU A 161 -0.66 -13.62 -10.74
N LEU A 162 -0.74 -12.71 -9.77
CA LEU A 162 -0.69 -11.26 -10.01
C LEU A 162 0.66 -10.74 -10.54
N GLN A 163 1.77 -11.42 -10.24
CA GLN A 163 3.10 -11.00 -10.68
C GLN A 163 3.39 -11.41 -12.13
N GLN A 164 2.62 -12.33 -12.70
CA GLN A 164 2.72 -12.76 -14.09
C GLN A 164 2.05 -11.74 -15.04
N THR A 165 2.64 -10.56 -15.17
CA THR A 165 2.20 -9.46 -16.07
C THR A 165 3.14 -9.40 -17.30
N PRO A 166 2.65 -9.10 -18.52
CA PRO A 166 3.12 -9.69 -19.77
C PRO A 166 4.36 -8.99 -20.36
N GLN A 167 5.53 -9.21 -19.76
CA GLN A 167 6.80 -8.94 -20.45
C GLN A 167 7.37 -10.19 -21.13
N SER A 168 6.87 -11.39 -20.80
CA SER A 168 7.19 -12.64 -21.49
C SER A 168 6.14 -12.96 -22.57
N ALA A 169 5.95 -12.03 -23.51
CA ALA A 169 5.07 -12.27 -24.66
C ALA A 169 5.77 -13.25 -25.61
N GLN A 170 5.49 -14.54 -25.45
CA GLN A 170 5.64 -15.46 -26.59
C GLN A 170 4.65 -16.62 -26.62
N LEU A 171 4.03 -17.05 -25.52
CA LEU A 171 3.00 -18.11 -25.59
C LEU A 171 1.93 -17.89 -24.51
N THR A 172 0.68 -17.74 -24.96
CA THR A 172 -0.57 -18.22 -24.32
C THR A 172 -0.40 -18.73 -22.88
N THR A 173 -0.89 -18.13 -21.80
CA THR A 173 -2.28 -17.76 -21.49
C THR A 173 -2.25 -16.71 -20.37
N THR A 174 -2.89 -15.55 -20.55
CA THR A 174 -3.12 -14.60 -19.45
C THR A 174 -3.98 -15.29 -18.40
N PHE A 175 -3.46 -15.62 -17.22
CA PHE A 175 -4.29 -16.11 -16.13
C PHE A 175 -5.36 -15.03 -15.84
N PRO A 176 -6.66 -15.34 -15.98
CA PRO A 176 -7.69 -14.33 -15.75
C PRO A 176 -7.62 -13.80 -14.32
N ASP A 177 -7.69 -12.47 -14.16
CA ASP A 177 -7.82 -11.80 -12.85
C ASP A 177 -8.93 -12.43 -11.97
N ARG A 178 -9.94 -13.04 -12.61
CA ARG A 178 -11.01 -13.81 -11.97
C ARG A 178 -10.52 -14.95 -11.06
N TYR A 179 -9.41 -15.62 -11.40
CA TYR A 179 -8.83 -16.65 -10.53
C TYR A 179 -8.28 -16.05 -9.25
N VAL A 180 -7.56 -14.93 -9.38
CA VAL A 180 -7.02 -14.21 -8.23
C VAL A 180 -8.15 -13.69 -7.34
N GLU A 181 -9.20 -13.12 -7.95
CA GLU A 181 -10.41 -12.71 -7.23
C GLU A 181 -11.03 -13.87 -6.45
N SER A 182 -11.10 -15.06 -7.05
CA SER A 182 -11.70 -16.22 -6.40
C SER A 182 -10.85 -16.76 -5.26
N ILE A 183 -9.55 -16.98 -5.51
CA ILE A 183 -8.60 -17.48 -4.50
C ILE A 183 -8.53 -16.49 -3.33
N ALA A 184 -8.29 -15.21 -3.59
CA ALA A 184 -8.13 -14.22 -2.53
C ALA A 184 -9.45 -13.89 -1.82
N GLY A 185 -10.57 -13.89 -2.55
CA GLY A 185 -11.89 -13.63 -1.97
C GLY A 185 -12.35 -14.73 -1.02
N ARG A 186 -11.97 -15.98 -1.29
CA ARG A 186 -12.38 -17.14 -0.48
C ARG A 186 -11.35 -17.57 0.56
N ALA A 187 -10.08 -17.21 0.40
CA ALA A 187 -8.97 -17.62 1.27
C ALA A 187 -9.31 -17.63 2.78
N ILE A 188 -9.89 -16.55 3.30
CA ILE A 188 -10.25 -16.45 4.72
C ILE A 188 -11.46 -17.31 5.04
N ALA A 189 -12.52 -17.19 4.24
CA ALA A 189 -13.75 -17.95 4.47
C ALA A 189 -13.49 -19.45 4.44
N ASP A 190 -12.58 -19.93 3.58
CA ASP A 190 -12.26 -21.34 3.41
C ASP A 190 -11.32 -21.85 4.49
N ALA A 191 -10.30 -21.08 4.87
CA ALA A 191 -9.32 -21.54 5.85
C ALA A 191 -9.77 -21.36 7.31
N ASN A 192 -10.50 -20.29 7.63
CA ASN A 192 -10.91 -19.93 8.99
C ASN A 192 -12.13 -20.75 9.44
N LEU A 193 -11.88 -21.84 10.15
CA LEU A 193 -12.90 -22.71 10.74
C LEU A 193 -13.28 -22.22 12.14
N HIS A 194 -12.31 -21.62 12.85
CA HIS A 194 -12.47 -21.07 14.20
C HIS A 194 -12.24 -19.55 14.18
N PRO A 195 -13.25 -18.77 13.73
CA PRO A 195 -13.11 -17.33 13.64
C PRO A 195 -12.93 -16.70 15.02
N ALA A 196 -12.04 -15.71 15.09
CA ALA A 196 -11.85 -14.91 16.29
C ALA A 196 -13.17 -14.21 16.70
N PRO A 197 -13.42 -14.03 18.01
CA PRO A 197 -14.65 -13.43 18.50
C PRO A 197 -14.90 -12.06 17.86
N THR A 198 -16.18 -11.76 17.62
CA THR A 198 -16.60 -10.53 16.98
C THR A 198 -16.30 -9.34 17.88
N LYS A 199 -15.23 -8.61 17.56
CA LYS A 199 -14.89 -7.32 18.16
C LYS A 199 -14.70 -6.28 17.06
N PHE A 200 -14.85 -5.02 17.42
CA PHE A 200 -14.50 -3.92 16.51
C PHE A 200 -13.01 -3.95 16.21
N ARG A 201 -12.66 -3.88 14.92
CA ARG A 201 -11.29 -3.90 14.43
C ARG A 201 -11.11 -2.70 13.49
N ALA A 202 -10.15 -1.84 13.82
CA ALA A 202 -9.89 -0.63 13.04
C ALA A 202 -9.16 -0.99 11.73
N LEU A 203 -9.93 -1.19 10.66
CA LEU A 203 -9.38 -1.42 9.33
C LEU A 203 -8.77 -0.12 8.78
N SER A 204 -7.54 -0.23 8.27
CA SER A 204 -6.76 0.92 7.79
C SER A 204 -6.00 0.57 6.51
N ALA A 205 -5.44 1.57 5.84
CA ALA A 205 -4.61 1.34 4.66
C ALA A 205 -3.38 0.48 5.03
N PRO A 206 -3.06 -0.59 4.27
CA PRO A 206 -1.96 -1.48 4.60
C PRO A 206 -0.61 -0.75 4.63
N LYS A 207 0.14 -0.94 5.71
CA LYS A 207 1.48 -0.34 5.89
C LYS A 207 2.51 -0.90 4.90
N SER A 208 2.24 -2.05 4.28
CA SER A 208 3.10 -2.68 3.27
C SER A 208 3.40 -1.76 2.07
N SER A 209 2.46 -0.88 1.71
CA SER A 209 2.65 0.11 0.64
C SER A 209 3.72 1.15 0.99
N GLU A 210 3.67 1.69 2.22
CA GLU A 210 4.66 2.63 2.73
C GLU A 210 6.02 1.96 2.89
N MET A 211 6.05 0.72 3.40
CA MET A 211 7.28 -0.06 3.52
C MET A 211 7.96 -0.29 2.16
N ARG A 212 7.19 -0.63 1.12
CA ARG A 212 7.72 -0.77 -0.25
C ARG A 212 8.29 0.55 -0.78
N ARG A 213 7.65 1.68 -0.46
CA ARG A 213 8.15 3.01 -0.84
C ARG A 213 9.48 3.32 -0.13
N ARG A 214 9.51 3.21 1.20
CA ARG A 214 10.73 3.40 2.00
C ARG A 214 11.86 2.48 1.56
N ARG A 215 11.56 1.22 1.20
CA ARG A 215 12.56 0.30 0.66
C ARG A 215 13.19 0.82 -0.64
N ARG A 216 12.39 1.38 -1.56
CA ARG A 216 12.91 1.97 -2.81
C ARG A 216 13.75 3.20 -2.54
N GLU A 217 13.27 4.11 -1.70
CA GLU A 217 14.00 5.31 -1.26
C GLU A 217 15.37 4.91 -0.67
N ASN A 218 15.39 3.98 0.29
CA ASN A 218 16.62 3.46 0.88
C ASN A 218 17.53 2.80 -0.17
N THR A 219 16.97 2.08 -1.15
CA THR A 219 17.76 1.45 -2.22
C THR A 219 18.44 2.47 -3.12
N THR A 220 17.74 3.56 -3.44
CA THR A 220 18.31 4.68 -4.20
C THR A 220 19.43 5.37 -3.44
N THR A 221 19.19 5.74 -2.18
CA THR A 221 20.23 6.37 -1.32
C THR A 221 21.46 5.48 -1.20
N MET A 222 21.24 4.18 -1.06
CA MET A 222 22.29 3.17 -1.02
C MET A 222 23.13 3.15 -2.30
N MET A 223 22.51 3.14 -3.48
CA MET A 223 23.23 3.18 -4.76
C MET A 223 24.02 4.47 -4.93
N GLN A 224 23.47 5.61 -4.50
CA GLN A 224 24.16 6.91 -4.53
C GLN A 224 25.39 6.92 -3.62
N LEU A 225 25.28 6.37 -2.41
CA LEU A 225 26.41 6.23 -1.48
C LEU A 225 27.52 5.37 -2.09
N LEU A 226 27.16 4.21 -2.67
CA LEU A 226 28.13 3.33 -3.31
C LEU A 226 28.82 4.01 -4.50
N GLN A 227 28.07 4.73 -5.35
CA GLN A 227 28.63 5.50 -6.45
C GLN A 227 29.60 6.59 -5.96
N ARG A 228 29.25 7.35 -4.91
CA ARG A 228 30.12 8.38 -4.33
C ARG A 228 31.41 7.81 -3.72
N LEU A 229 31.32 6.66 -3.08
CA LEU A 229 32.48 6.00 -2.46
C LEU A 229 33.36 5.28 -3.49
N SER A 230 32.79 4.87 -4.62
CA SER A 230 33.56 4.35 -5.76
C SER A 230 34.27 5.46 -6.55
N LEU A 231 33.69 6.67 -6.61
CA LEU A 231 34.22 7.84 -7.34
C LEU A 231 35.05 8.81 -6.47
N GLY A 232 35.16 8.56 -5.16
CA GLY A 232 35.81 9.45 -4.19
C GLY A 232 37.35 9.42 -4.21
N SER A 233 37.94 10.60 -4.31
CA SER A 233 39.37 10.89 -4.48
C SER A 233 40.21 10.92 -3.19
N GLY A 234 39.99 10.03 -2.22
CA GLY A 234 40.79 10.00 -0.98
C GLY A 234 40.55 8.80 -0.06
N GLN A 235 41.66 8.16 0.37
CA GLN A 235 41.90 7.11 1.39
C GLN A 235 40.99 5.87 1.50
N LEU A 236 39.78 5.82 0.93
CA LEU A 236 38.91 4.64 0.93
C LEU A 236 38.32 4.43 -0.47
N GLN A 237 39.12 3.87 -1.38
CA GLN A 237 38.60 3.31 -2.63
C GLN A 237 38.05 1.91 -2.35
N LEU A 238 36.74 1.78 -2.43
CA LEU A 238 36.07 0.48 -2.43
C LEU A 238 35.99 -0.01 -3.89
N ASP A 239 36.42 -1.24 -4.14
CA ASP A 239 36.32 -1.84 -5.48
C ASP A 239 34.88 -1.77 -5.99
N ALA A 240 34.71 -1.36 -7.25
CA ALA A 240 33.39 -1.31 -7.92
C ALA A 240 32.68 -2.69 -7.97
N ASN A 241 33.40 -3.75 -7.64
CA ASN A 241 32.95 -5.14 -7.58
C ASN A 241 32.61 -5.63 -6.16
N ILE A 242 32.59 -4.77 -5.13
CA ILE A 242 31.92 -5.15 -3.88
C ILE A 242 30.50 -5.50 -4.25
N GLY A 243 30.16 -6.78 -4.09
CA GLY A 243 28.99 -7.43 -4.67
C GLY A 243 27.66 -6.74 -4.36
N ALA A 244 26.58 -7.37 -4.83
CA ALA A 244 25.19 -6.92 -4.69
C ALA A 244 24.97 -6.02 -3.46
N THR A 245 24.34 -4.86 -3.65
CA THR A 245 24.20 -3.76 -2.69
C THR A 245 23.89 -4.14 -1.23
N THR A 246 23.34 -5.32 -1.00
CA THR A 246 23.18 -5.98 0.31
C THR A 246 24.50 -6.17 1.06
N THR A 247 25.55 -6.70 0.43
CA THR A 247 26.85 -6.98 1.06
C THR A 247 27.54 -5.68 1.48
N PHE A 248 27.49 -4.66 0.64
CA PHE A 248 27.98 -3.32 0.98
C PHE A 248 27.29 -2.75 2.25
N MET A 249 25.98 -2.91 2.38
CA MET A 249 25.23 -2.42 3.54
C MET A 249 25.43 -3.23 4.82
N THR A 250 25.55 -4.55 4.73
CA THR A 250 25.69 -5.40 5.91
C THR A 250 27.12 -5.42 6.44
N ASP A 251 28.10 -5.42 5.54
CA ASP A 251 29.47 -5.78 5.90
C ASP A 251 30.42 -4.59 5.89
N HIS A 252 30.09 -3.51 5.18
CA HIS A 252 30.97 -2.34 5.07
C HIS A 252 30.41 -1.12 5.80
N VAL A 253 29.17 -0.70 5.53
CA VAL A 253 28.59 0.53 6.12
C VAL A 253 28.62 0.60 7.66
N PRO A 254 28.33 -0.47 8.41
CA PRO A 254 28.37 -0.41 9.87
C PRO A 254 29.76 -0.05 10.42
N TYR A 255 30.82 -0.48 9.73
CA TYR A 255 32.20 -0.21 10.12
C TYR A 255 32.72 1.10 9.54
N MET A 256 32.22 1.54 8.39
CA MET A 256 32.58 2.84 7.81
C MET A 256 32.24 4.01 8.74
N ARG A 257 31.16 3.92 9.50
CA ARG A 257 30.80 4.94 10.51
C ARG A 257 31.84 5.05 11.64
N THR A 258 32.61 4.00 11.87
CA THR A 258 33.67 3.91 12.89
C THR A 258 35.03 4.31 12.34
N ILE A 259 35.26 4.09 11.04
CA ILE A 259 36.53 4.35 10.35
C ILE A 259 36.61 5.79 9.80
N LEU A 260 35.48 6.40 9.44
CA LEU A 260 35.44 7.79 8.98
C LEU A 260 35.55 8.75 10.17
N PRO A 261 36.59 9.60 10.25
CA PRO A 261 36.71 10.59 11.30
C PRO A 261 35.53 11.58 11.24
N HIS A 262 35.08 12.06 12.41
CA HIS A 262 33.92 12.94 12.59
C HIS A 262 33.95 14.27 11.79
N GLU A 263 35.04 14.57 11.08
CA GLU A 263 35.21 15.77 10.28
C GLU A 263 34.48 15.73 8.92
N VAL A 264 34.05 14.54 8.45
CA VAL A 264 33.25 14.40 7.20
C VAL A 264 31.74 14.56 7.45
N ASN A 265 31.34 15.22 8.53
CA ASN A 265 29.93 15.45 8.88
C ASN A 265 29.27 16.62 8.10
N HIS A 266 30.00 17.29 7.23
CA HIS A 266 29.47 18.42 6.44
C HIS A 266 29.01 18.01 5.02
N ALA A 267 28.35 16.87 4.85
CA ALA A 267 27.56 16.56 3.64
C ALA A 267 26.72 15.27 3.75
N MET A 268 26.15 14.97 4.94
CA MET A 268 25.09 13.95 5.06
C MET A 268 23.71 14.54 4.80
#